data_AF-A0AA35U086-F1
#
_entry.id   AF-A0AA35U086-F1
#
_cell.length_a   1.000
_cell.length_b   1.000
_cell.length_c   1.000
_cell.angle_alpha   90.00
_cell.angle_beta   90.00
_cell.angle_gamma   90.00
#
_symmetry.space_group_name_H-M   'P 1'
#
loop_
_entity.id
_entity.type
_entity.pdbx_description
1 polymer ?
#
loop_
_entity_poly.entity_id
_entity_poly.type
_entity_poly.pdbx_seq_one_letter_code
_entity_poly.pdbx_strand_id
1 'polypeptide(L)'
;MLLRVFCSMGRHHRLDEFNRNSVPSNELQIYTWLDCTLRELMTLIREVNPDTRAKGTMFQFSTVYPDPRRGGFRMKDLGQTCSGTRGTDDNITLHSRKFQIGTM
;
A
#
# COMPACT_ATOMS: atom_id res chain seq x y z
N MET A 1 6.05 -12.65 5.15
CA MET A 1 6.77 -11.36 5.13
C MET A 1 6.00 -10.35 5.96
N LEU A 2 6.70 -9.46 6.67
CA LEU A 2 6.06 -8.30 7.33
C LEU A 2 5.96 -7.15 6.31
N LEU A 3 4.75 -6.72 6.01
CA LEU A 3 4.45 -5.57 5.16
C LEU A 3 4.03 -4.40 6.04
N ARG A 4 4.64 -3.22 5.84
CA ARG A 4 4.25 -1.97 6.50
C ARG A 4 3.37 -1.19 5.53
N VAL A 5 2.16 -0.85 5.94
CA VAL A 5 1.16 -0.17 5.11
C VAL A 5 0.77 1.13 5.79
N PHE A 6 0.78 2.23 5.04
CA PHE A 6 0.43 3.55 5.55
C PHE A 6 -0.85 4.05 4.87
N CYS A 7 -1.94 4.13 5.62
CA CYS A 7 -3.27 4.41 5.08
C CYS A 7 -3.66 5.88 5.24
N SER A 8 -3.73 6.65 4.16
CA SER A 8 -4.25 8.02 4.16
C SER A 8 -5.61 8.11 3.46
N MET A 9 -6.51 8.95 3.97
CA MET A 9 -7.81 9.24 3.35
C MET A 9 -7.68 10.47 2.44
N GLY A 10 -8.06 10.33 1.17
CA GLY A 10 -8.10 11.41 0.19
C GLY A 10 -6.84 11.58 -0.66
N ARG A 11 -5.63 11.49 -0.09
CA ARG A 11 -4.38 11.57 -0.86
C ARG A 11 -3.27 10.73 -0.23
N HIS A 12 -2.42 10.10 -1.04
CA HIS A 12 -1.18 9.48 -0.57
C HIS A 12 -0.34 10.46 0.28
N HIS A 13 0.30 9.93 1.33
CA HIS A 13 1.28 10.68 2.12
C HIS A 13 2.38 11.25 1.21
N ARG A 14 2.86 12.45 1.52
CA ARG A 14 3.94 13.06 0.76
C ARG A 14 5.23 12.28 0.98
N LEU A 15 6.09 12.23 -0.04
CA LEU A 15 7.41 11.62 0.09
C LEU A 15 8.26 12.27 1.19
N ASP A 16 8.06 13.56 1.47
CA ASP A 16 8.76 14.29 2.53
C ASP A 16 8.40 13.80 3.94
N GLU A 17 7.24 13.14 4.11
CA GLU A 17 6.82 12.51 5.37
C GLU A 17 7.53 11.17 5.60
N PHE A 18 8.10 10.58 4.55
CA PHE A 18 8.94 9.39 4.65
C PHE A 18 10.40 9.82 4.73
N ASN A 19 10.93 9.86 5.94
CA ASN A 19 12.35 10.10 6.20
C ASN A 19 12.93 8.94 7.01
N ARG A 20 14.26 8.77 7.00
CA ARG A 20 14.95 7.73 7.79
C ARG A 20 14.57 7.75 9.28
N ASN A 21 14.15 8.91 9.79
CA ASN A 21 13.86 9.13 11.21
C ASN A 21 12.36 9.37 11.49
N SER A 22 11.50 9.42 10.47
CA SER A 22 10.08 9.74 10.65
C SER A 22 9.26 9.08 9.56
N VAL A 23 8.20 8.37 9.96
CA VAL A 23 7.18 7.80 9.09
C VAL A 23 5.81 8.23 9.61
N PRO A 24 4.76 8.21 8.77
CA PRO A 24 3.41 8.53 9.21
C PRO A 24 2.93 7.62 10.37
N SER A 25 2.21 8.18 11.34
CA SER A 25 1.80 7.47 12.58
C SER A 25 0.74 6.39 12.37
N ASN A 26 0.08 6.37 11.22
CA ASN A 26 -0.97 5.43 10.80
C ASN A 26 -0.39 4.17 10.12
N GLU A 27 0.70 3.64 10.69
CA GLU A 27 1.31 2.40 10.23
C GLU A 27 0.45 1.19 10.62
N LEU A 28 0.13 0.37 9.61
CA LEU A 28 -0.46 -0.95 9.78
C LEU A 28 0.56 -2.00 9.39
N GLN A 29 0.73 -3.00 10.26
CA GLN A 29 1.62 -4.12 10.02
C GLN A 29 0.83 -5.35 9.60
N ILE A 30 1.07 -5.82 8.38
CA ILE A 30 0.35 -6.93 7.76
C ILE A 30 1.32 -8.08 7.52
N TYR A 31 0.99 -9.27 8.04
CA TYR A 31 1.71 -10.50 7.71
C TYR A 31 1.13 -11.10 6.44
N THR A 32 1.92 -11.08 5.37
CA THR A 32 1.48 -11.58 4.06
C THR A 32 2.63 -12.17 3.25
N TRP A 33 2.33 -12.67 2.06
CA TRP A 33 3.26 -13.30 1.13
C TRP A 33 3.37 -12.48 -0.16
N LEU A 34 4.38 -12.74 -1.00
CA LEU A 34 4.60 -11.95 -2.23
C LEU A 34 3.53 -12.19 -3.30
N ASP A 35 2.85 -13.34 -3.24
CA ASP A 35 1.70 -13.71 -4.06
C ASP A 35 0.40 -13.03 -3.62
N CYS A 36 0.40 -12.27 -2.51
CA CYS A 36 -0.74 -11.48 -2.08
C CYS A 36 -1.17 -10.49 -3.17
N THR A 37 -2.46 -10.48 -3.45
CA THR A 37 -3.10 -9.61 -4.44
C THR A 37 -3.52 -8.27 -3.85
N LEU A 38 -3.69 -7.24 -4.69
CA LEU A 38 -4.21 -5.95 -4.24
C LEU A 38 -5.60 -6.07 -3.60
N ARG A 39 -6.41 -7.03 -4.05
CA ARG A 39 -7.72 -7.30 -3.47
C ARG A 39 -7.65 -7.93 -2.08
N GLU A 40 -6.74 -8.85 -1.85
CA GLU A 40 -6.50 -9.42 -0.51
C GLU A 40 -5.97 -8.35 0.43
N LEU A 41 -5.01 -7.52 -0.03
CA LEU A 41 -4.50 -6.39 0.74
C LEU A 41 -5.62 -5.41 1.13
N MET A 42 -6.49 -5.06 0.18
CA MET A 42 -7.67 -4.23 0.43
C MET A 42 -8.60 -4.85 1.48
N THR A 43 -8.80 -6.16 1.44
CA THR A 43 -9.67 -6.89 2.38
C THR A 43 -9.10 -6.81 3.80
N LEU A 44 -7.79 -6.99 3.96
CA LEU A 44 -7.10 -6.87 5.25
C LEU A 44 -7.18 -5.44 5.80
N ILE A 45 -7.00 -4.42 4.96
CA ILE A 45 -7.13 -3.01 5.38
C ILE A 45 -8.56 -2.72 5.86
N ARG A 46 -9.57 -3.25 5.18
CA ARG A 46 -10.98 -3.10 5.58
C ARG A 46 -11.33 -3.77 6.89
N GLU A 47 -10.68 -4.87 7.22
CA GLU A 47 -10.89 -5.55 8.51
C GLU A 47 -10.44 -4.64 9.66
N VAL A 48 -9.29 -3.98 9.50
CA VAL A 48 -8.67 -3.12 10.51
C VAL A 48 -9.24 -1.68 10.51
N ASN A 49 -9.64 -1.16 9.35
CA ASN A 49 -10.18 0.20 9.21
C ASN A 49 -11.65 0.17 8.71
N PRO A 50 -12.64 0.25 9.63
CA PRO A 50 -14.06 0.19 9.31
C PRO A 50 -14.54 1.26 8.33
N ASP A 51 -13.95 2.45 8.36
CA ASP A 51 -14.35 3.59 7.51
C ASP A 51 -14.17 3.28 6.02
N THR A 52 -13.25 2.36 5.72
CA THR A 52 -12.94 1.96 4.34
C THR A 52 -13.89 0.89 3.78
N ARG A 53 -14.84 0.39 4.58
CA ARG A 53 -15.79 -0.67 4.19
C ARG A 53 -16.92 -0.18 3.29
N ALA A 54 -17.15 1.12 3.23
CA ALA A 54 -18.19 1.71 2.38
C ALA A 54 -18.05 1.21 0.93
N LYS A 55 -19.19 0.92 0.29
CA LYS A 55 -19.21 0.54 -1.13
C LYS A 55 -18.80 1.75 -1.97
N GLY A 56 -17.99 1.53 -3.00
CA GLY A 56 -17.44 2.59 -3.84
C GLY A 56 -16.16 3.21 -3.32
N THR A 57 -15.67 2.85 -2.13
CA THR A 57 -14.36 3.31 -1.64
C THR A 57 -13.25 2.83 -2.57
N MET A 58 -12.48 3.77 -3.10
CA MET A 58 -11.32 3.51 -3.95
C MET A 58 -10.06 3.36 -3.11
N PHE A 59 -9.30 2.32 -3.37
CA PHE A 59 -8.00 2.07 -2.75
C PHE A 59 -6.94 2.19 -3.82
N GLN A 60 -6.05 3.16 -3.66
CA GLN A 60 -4.87 3.30 -4.52
C GLN A 60 -3.67 2.78 -3.77
N PHE A 61 -2.92 1.88 -4.41
CA PHE A 61 -1.76 1.23 -3.83
C PHE A 61 -0.50 1.76 -4.48
N SER A 62 0.43 2.17 -3.64
CA SER A 62 1.77 2.60 -4.06
C SER A 62 2.77 2.05 -3.07
N THR A 63 3.95 1.67 -3.57
CA THR A 63 5.08 1.30 -2.71
C THR A 63 6.07 2.45 -2.64
N VAL A 64 6.60 2.66 -1.44
CA VAL A 64 7.66 3.62 -1.12
C VAL A 64 8.94 2.85 -0.82
N TYR A 65 10.01 3.17 -1.55
CA TYR A 65 11.31 2.50 -1.41
C TYR A 65 12.45 3.50 -1.43
N PRO A 66 13.57 3.24 -0.73
CA PRO A 66 14.70 4.16 -0.73
C PRO A 66 15.30 4.30 -2.14
N ASP A 67 15.63 5.52 -2.56
CA ASP A 67 16.36 5.80 -3.80
C ASP A 67 17.87 5.77 -3.53
N PRO A 68 18.58 4.70 -3.94
CA PRO A 68 20.01 4.59 -3.71
C PRO A 68 20.83 5.60 -4.52
N ARG A 69 20.27 6.21 -5.57
CA ARG A 69 21.00 7.13 -6.48
C ARG A 69 20.91 8.59 -6.05
N ARG A 70 19.77 9.02 -5.51
CA ARG A 70 19.55 10.43 -5.15
C ARG A 70 19.51 10.70 -3.64
N GLY A 71 19.46 9.63 -2.83
CA GLY A 71 19.09 9.75 -1.42
C GLY A 71 17.59 10.05 -1.28
N GLY A 72 16.99 9.66 -0.15
CA GLY A 72 15.55 9.79 0.08
C GLY A 72 14.74 8.58 -0.39
N PHE A 73 13.45 8.78 -0.64
CA PHE A 73 12.50 7.74 -1.00
C PHE A 73 11.82 8.04 -2.35
N ARG A 74 11.37 6.99 -3.03
CA ARG A 74 10.57 7.04 -4.24
C ARG A 74 9.27 6.29 -4.03
N MET A 75 8.22 6.80 -4.65
CA MET A 75 6.92 6.14 -4.71
C MET A 75 6.76 5.51 -6.10
N LYS A 76 6.20 4.31 -6.15
CA LYS A 76 5.83 3.62 -7.38
C LYS A 76 4.40 3.11 -7.26
N ASP A 77 3.59 3.44 -8.25
CA ASP A 77 2.22 2.97 -8.37
C ASP A 77 2.16 1.43 -8.57
N LEU A 78 1.33 0.78 -7.76
CA LEU A 78 1.05 -0.65 -7.83
C LEU A 78 -0.29 -0.93 -8.54
N GLY A 79 -1.25 -0.01 -8.46
CA GLY A 79 -2.58 -0.13 -9.04
C GLY A 79 -3.67 0.27 -8.05
N GLN A 80 -4.92 0.02 -8.42
CA GLN A 80 -6.06 0.42 -7.60
C GLN A 80 -7.19 -0.62 -7.55
N THR A 81 -7.92 -0.67 -6.44
CA THR A 81 -9.11 -1.51 -6.28
C THR A 81 -10.30 -0.69 -5.78
N CYS A 82 -11.52 -1.24 -5.94
CA CYS A 82 -12.75 -0.59 -5.50
C CYS A 82 -13.56 -1.50 -4.58
N SER A 83 -14.10 -0.93 -3.51
CA SER A 83 -14.95 -1.66 -2.57
C SER A 83 -16.28 -2.04 -3.18
N GLY A 84 -16.51 -3.33 -3.35
CA GLY A 84 -17.76 -3.88 -3.88
C GLY A 84 -17.81 -4.00 -5.40
N THR A 85 -16.75 -3.61 -6.12
CA THR A 85 -16.67 -3.70 -7.58
C THR A 85 -15.37 -4.39 -7.98
N ARG A 86 -15.42 -5.33 -8.93
CA ARG A 86 -14.20 -5.94 -9.45
C ARG A 86 -13.43 -4.93 -10.31
N GLY A 87 -12.16 -4.70 -9.97
CA GLY A 87 -11.22 -3.91 -10.76
C GLY A 87 -10.34 -4.78 -11.66
N THR A 88 -9.68 -4.16 -12.63
CA THR A 88 -8.68 -4.80 -13.50
C THR A 88 -7.41 -5.18 -12.73
N ASP A 89 -7.09 -4.41 -11.69
CA ASP A 89 -5.85 -4.57 -10.91
C ASP A 89 -6.03 -5.49 -9.70
N ASP A 90 -7.26 -5.98 -9.45
CA ASP A 90 -7.60 -6.79 -8.26
C ASP A 90 -6.68 -8.01 -8.08
N ASN A 91 -6.28 -8.65 -9.19
CA ASN A 91 -5.47 -9.86 -9.21
C ASN A 91 -3.97 -9.58 -9.36
N ILE A 92 -3.55 -8.31 -9.37
CA ILE A 92 -2.13 -7.95 -9.41
C ILE A 92 -1.50 -8.33 -8.08
N THR A 93 -0.43 -9.12 -8.13
CA THR A 93 0.33 -9.53 -6.96
C THR A 93 1.48 -8.57 -6.65
N LEU A 94 1.90 -8.53 -5.39
CA LEU A 94 3.11 -7.79 -4.98
C LEU A 94 4.35 -8.26 -5.76
N HIS A 95 4.45 -9.57 -6.01
CA HIS A 95 5.53 -10.17 -6.79
C HIS A 95 5.58 -9.63 -8.22
N SER A 96 4.42 -9.57 -8.89
CA SER A 96 4.31 -9.06 -10.26
C SER A 96 4.82 -7.62 -10.40
N ARG A 97 4.60 -6.79 -9.36
CA ARG A 97 5.08 -5.40 -9.33
C ARG A 97 6.52 -5.23 -8.83
N LYS A 98 7.26 -6.33 -8.65
CA LYS A 98 8.63 -6.39 -8.14
C LYS A 98 8.77 -5.75 -6.76
N PHE A 99 7.79 -5.98 -5.89
CA PHE A 99 7.86 -5.54 -4.49
C PHE A 99 9.06 -6.19 -3.80
N GLN A 100 9.81 -5.41 -3.01
CA GLN A 100 11.00 -5.88 -2.31
C GLN A 100 10.78 -5.89 -0.81
N ILE A 101 11.32 -6.91 -0.13
CA ILE A 101 11.23 -6.99 1.32
C ILE A 101 11.97 -5.78 1.92
N GLY A 102 11.29 -5.04 2.79
CA GLY A 102 11.82 -3.80 3.40
C GLY A 102 11.38 -2.51 2.71
N THR A 103 10.58 -2.59 1.63
CA THR A 103 9.87 -1.42 1.09
C THR A 103 8.56 -1.18 1.85
N MET A 104 8.16 0.09 1.92
CA MET A 104 6.93 0.58 2.55
C MET A 104 5.86 0.89 1.51
#